data_AF-G5E1F8-F1
#
_entry.id   AF-G5E1F8-F1
#
_cell.length_a   1.000
_cell.length_b   1.000
_cell.length_c   1.000
_cell.angle_alpha   90.00
_cell.angle_beta   90.00
_cell.angle_gamma   90.00
#
_symmetry.space_group_name_H-M   'P 1'
#
loop_
_entity.id
_entity.type
_entity.pdbx_description
1 polymer ?
#
loop_
_entity_poly.entity_id
_entity_poly.type
_entity_poly.pdbx_seq_one_letter_code
_entity_poly.pdbx_strand_id
1 'polypeptide(L)'
;YVARNCKELLDQGSFLSGWYKIYPEGIIPLSVYCDMDTDGGGWIVFQRRVDGSVDFFRDWNIYKGFGSQLSEFWLGNDNIHFKGAWWYGGCHDSNLNAQYLRGKHTSYADGMMWLAGKGYYYSYKTTEMKFRP
;
A
#
# COMPACT_ATOMS: atom_id res chain seq x y z
N TYR A 1 -3.07 -14.56 23.51
CA TYR A 1 -2.99 -13.11 23.22
C TYR A 1 -3.31 -12.91 21.76
N VAL A 2 -4.15 -11.92 21.43
CA VAL A 2 -4.55 -11.65 20.05
C VAL A 2 -3.62 -10.57 19.49
N ALA A 3 -3.01 -10.81 18.33
CA ALA A 3 -2.06 -9.88 17.75
C ALA A 3 -2.73 -8.63 17.19
N ARG A 4 -2.21 -7.44 17.53
CA ARG A 4 -2.72 -6.14 17.10
C ARG A 4 -2.11 -5.64 15.79
N ASN A 5 -0.97 -6.19 15.40
CA ASN A 5 -0.23 -5.80 14.20
C ASN A 5 0.66 -6.95 13.69
N CYS A 6 1.27 -6.78 12.51
CA CYS A 6 2.15 -7.78 11.92
C CYS A 6 3.42 -8.03 12.73
N LYS A 7 3.91 -7.06 13.51
CA LYS A 7 5.08 -7.26 14.38
C LYS A 7 4.78 -8.21 15.54
N GLU A 8 3.60 -8.09 16.17
CA GLU A 8 3.15 -9.03 17.19
C GLU A 8 2.90 -10.43 16.61
N LEU A 9 2.40 -10.53 15.37
CA LEU A 9 2.29 -11.82 14.66
C LEU A 9 3.66 -12.46 14.43
N LEU A 10 4.65 -11.67 14.01
CA LEU A 10 6.01 -12.13 13.83
C LEU A 10 6.62 -12.64 15.15
N ASP A 11 6.44 -11.90 16.25
CA ASP A 11 6.91 -12.29 17.58
C ASP A 11 6.20 -13.55 18.11
N GLN A 12 5.00 -13.84 17.61
CA GLN A 12 4.23 -15.06 17.90
C GLN A 12 4.61 -16.24 16.98
N GLY A 13 5.58 -16.07 16.08
CA GLY A 13 6.10 -17.15 15.22
C GLY A 13 5.49 -17.21 13.82
N SER A 14 4.81 -16.15 13.37
CA SER A 14 4.33 -16.07 11.98
C SER A 14 5.40 -15.47 11.08
N PHE A 15 6.20 -16.34 10.43
CA PHE A 15 7.38 -15.92 9.66
C PHE A 15 7.15 -15.79 8.15
N LEU A 16 6.00 -16.22 7.63
CA LEU A 16 5.72 -16.17 6.19
C LEU A 16 4.93 -14.90 5.84
N SER A 17 5.32 -14.23 4.75
CA SER A 17 4.53 -13.11 4.21
C SER A 17 3.17 -13.61 3.70
N GLY A 18 2.09 -12.90 4.00
CA GLY A 18 0.74 -13.38 3.70
C GLY A 18 -0.39 -12.54 4.30
N TRP A 19 -1.63 -12.98 4.08
CA TRP A 19 -2.81 -12.37 4.68
C TRP A 19 -3.07 -12.91 6.08
N TYR A 20 -3.18 -12.00 7.04
CA TYR A 20 -3.44 -12.31 8.45
C TYR A 20 -4.59 -11.47 8.99
N LYS A 21 -5.25 -11.98 10.03
CA LYS A 21 -6.19 -11.20 10.83
C LYS A 21 -5.45 -10.61 12.02
N ILE A 22 -5.51 -9.29 12.15
CA ILE A 22 -5.05 -8.54 13.32
C ILE A 22 -6.25 -7.91 14.02
N TYR A 23 -6.09 -7.55 15.29
CA TYR A 23 -7.15 -6.94 16.10
C TYR A 23 -6.65 -5.62 16.69
N PRO A 24 -6.57 -4.54 15.90
CA PRO A 24 -5.97 -3.27 16.35
C PRO A 24 -6.66 -2.70 17.60
N GLU A 25 -8.00 -2.79 17.66
CA GLU A 25 -8.84 -2.36 18.78
C GLU A 25 -9.31 -3.54 19.65
N GLY A 26 -8.75 -4.73 19.47
CA GLY A 26 -9.05 -5.94 20.25
C GLY A 26 -10.38 -6.64 19.92
N ILE A 27 -11.39 -5.93 19.43
CA ILE A 27 -12.73 -6.49 19.18
C ILE A 27 -12.98 -6.78 17.70
N ILE A 28 -12.68 -5.82 16.83
CA ILE A 28 -12.97 -5.91 15.40
C ILE A 28 -11.73 -6.41 14.66
N PRO A 29 -11.78 -7.57 14.00
CA PRO A 29 -10.66 -8.06 13.21
C PRO A 29 -10.51 -7.27 11.91
N LEU A 30 -9.26 -6.95 11.57
CA LEU A 30 -8.87 -6.39 10.28
C LEU A 30 -7.98 -7.39 9.55
N SER A 31 -8.30 -7.68 8.28
CA SER A 31 -7.48 -8.53 7.42
C SER A 31 -6.42 -7.67 6.73
N VAL A 32 -5.14 -7.95 6.98
CA VAL A 32 -4.00 -7.19 6.44
C VAL A 32 -3.01 -8.13 5.76
N TYR A 33 -2.25 -7.61 4.79
CA TYR A 33 -1.10 -8.32 4.25
C TYR A 33 0.13 -7.98 5.09
N CYS A 34 0.73 -8.99 5.71
CA CYS A 34 1.97 -8.85 6.45
C CYS A 34 3.14 -9.22 5.56
N ASP A 35 4.12 -8.32 5.49
CA ASP A 35 5.44 -8.63 4.95
C ASP A 35 6.37 -9.00 6.12
N MET A 36 6.73 -10.28 6.15
CA MET A 36 7.56 -10.90 7.18
C MET A 36 9.02 -11.08 6.72
N ASP A 37 9.36 -10.67 5.50
CA ASP A 37 10.67 -10.90 4.89
C ASP A 37 11.53 -9.63 4.85
N THR A 38 10.94 -8.48 4.49
CA THR A 38 11.68 -7.23 4.29
C THR A 38 12.22 -6.69 5.62
N ASP A 39 13.54 -6.45 5.70
CA ASP A 39 14.19 -5.78 6.84
C ASP A 39 13.79 -6.39 8.21
N GLY A 40 13.78 -7.71 8.31
CA GLY A 40 13.42 -8.43 9.53
C GLY A 40 11.92 -8.58 9.78
N GLY A 41 11.06 -8.18 8.84
CA GLY A 41 9.63 -8.48 8.83
C GLY A 41 8.78 -7.66 9.80
N GLY A 42 7.51 -8.06 9.91
CA GLY A 42 6.53 -7.46 10.82
C GLY A 42 5.85 -6.20 10.26
N TRP A 43 5.90 -6.01 8.94
CA TRP A 43 5.33 -4.83 8.28
C TRP A 43 3.88 -5.06 7.88
N ILE A 44 3.02 -4.07 8.12
CA ILE A 44 1.66 -4.02 7.57
C ILE A 44 1.73 -3.33 6.20
N VAL A 45 1.38 -4.04 5.13
CA VAL A 45 1.28 -3.48 3.78
C VAL A 45 -0.14 -2.94 3.56
N PHE A 46 -0.24 -1.66 3.20
CA PHE A 46 -1.54 -0.99 2.99
C PHE A 46 -1.77 -0.54 1.54
N GLN A 47 -0.71 -0.48 0.74
CA GLN A 47 -0.78 -0.24 -0.70
C GLN A 47 0.15 -1.19 -1.41
N ARG A 48 -0.35 -1.82 -2.49
CA ARG A 48 0.44 -2.70 -3.35
C ARG A 48 0.08 -2.52 -4.82
N ARG A 49 1.09 -2.24 -5.66
CA ARG A 49 1.03 -2.19 -7.14
C ARG A 49 2.08 -3.12 -7.73
N VAL A 50 1.70 -3.95 -8.70
CA VAL A 50 2.54 -5.02 -9.24
C VAL A 50 2.48 -5.09 -10.78
N ASP A 51 1.28 -4.95 -11.35
CA ASP A 51 1.04 -5.28 -12.77
C ASP A 51 0.05 -4.35 -13.48
N GLY A 52 -0.62 -3.45 -12.74
CA GLY A 52 -1.66 -2.57 -13.24
C GLY A 52 -3.00 -3.28 -13.52
N SER A 53 -3.25 -4.45 -12.93
CA SER A 53 -4.52 -5.18 -13.06
C SER A 53 -5.68 -4.48 -12.36
N VAL A 54 -5.41 -3.59 -11.41
CA VAL A 54 -6.43 -2.81 -10.70
C VAL A 54 -6.30 -1.34 -11.06
N ASP A 55 -7.44 -0.74 -11.38
CA ASP A 55 -7.55 0.70 -11.62
C ASP A 55 -7.65 1.46 -10.29
N PHE A 56 -6.63 2.29 -10.02
CA PHE A 56 -6.52 3.15 -8.84
C PHE A 56 -7.06 4.57 -9.09
N PHE A 57 -7.44 4.94 -10.32
CA PHE A 57 -8.05 6.23 -10.62
C PHE A 57 -9.56 6.22 -10.27
N ARG A 58 -9.86 6.31 -8.98
CA ARG A 58 -11.21 6.15 -8.42
C ARG A 58 -11.65 7.35 -7.59
N ASP A 59 -12.97 7.49 -7.46
CA ASP A 59 -13.58 8.50 -6.60
C ASP A 59 -13.29 8.28 -5.11
N TRP A 60 -13.37 9.36 -4.33
CA TRP A 60 -13.11 9.37 -2.89
C TRP A 60 -13.87 8.27 -2.11
N ASN A 61 -15.13 8.02 -2.47
CA ASN A 61 -15.97 7.03 -1.80
C ASN A 61 -15.45 5.59 -1.95
N ILE A 62 -14.63 5.30 -2.96
CA ILE A 62 -14.05 3.98 -3.22
C ILE A 62 -12.77 3.76 -2.39
N TYR A 63 -12.07 4.83 -2.00
CA TYR A 63 -10.87 4.75 -1.16
C TYR A 63 -11.13 4.28 0.28
N LYS A 64 -12.35 3.84 0.61
CA LYS A 64 -12.66 3.03 1.79
C LYS A 64 -12.03 1.63 1.74
N GLY A 65 -11.57 1.18 0.57
CA GLY A 65 -10.81 -0.07 0.37
C GLY A 65 -11.19 -0.73 -0.95
N PHE A 66 -10.21 -1.18 -1.74
CA PHE A 66 -10.46 -1.81 -3.04
C PHE A 66 -9.28 -2.67 -3.52
N GLY A 67 -9.52 -3.47 -4.55
CA GLY A 67 -8.53 -4.35 -5.17
C GLY A 67 -8.66 -5.80 -4.77
N SER A 68 -7.59 -6.58 -4.93
CA SER A 68 -7.56 -8.03 -4.74
C SER A 68 -6.48 -8.43 -3.76
N GLN A 69 -6.81 -9.36 -2.87
CA GLN A 69 -5.83 -9.99 -1.98
C GLN A 69 -4.74 -10.75 -2.75
N LEU A 70 -5.02 -11.15 -3.99
CA LEU A 70 -4.10 -11.92 -4.82
C LEU A 70 -3.18 -11.05 -5.69
N SER A 71 -3.47 -9.75 -5.85
CA SER A 71 -2.68 -8.86 -6.71
C SER A 71 -2.50 -7.46 -6.09
N GLU A 72 -3.17 -6.45 -6.64
CA GLU A 72 -3.04 -5.06 -6.26
C GLU A 72 -4.20 -4.64 -5.36
N PHE A 73 -3.91 -3.90 -4.29
CA PHE A 73 -4.94 -3.45 -3.37
C PHE A 73 -4.59 -2.14 -2.67
N TRP A 74 -5.65 -1.47 -2.22
CA TRP A 74 -5.62 -0.39 -1.25
C TRP A 74 -6.43 -0.85 -0.03
N LEU A 75 -5.79 -0.89 1.14
CA LEU A 75 -6.41 -1.42 2.36
C LEU A 75 -7.62 -0.60 2.81
N GLY A 76 -7.68 0.69 2.45
CA GLY A 76 -8.81 1.56 2.76
C GLY A 76 -8.47 2.62 3.82
N ASN A 77 -8.96 3.83 3.60
CA ASN A 77 -8.66 4.99 4.45
C ASN A 77 -9.16 4.82 5.89
N ASP A 78 -10.31 4.19 6.07
CA ASP A 78 -10.91 3.97 7.39
C ASP A 78 -10.05 3.00 8.23
N ASN A 79 -9.29 2.11 7.57
CA ASN A 79 -8.37 1.17 8.19
C ASN A 79 -6.97 1.76 8.45
N ILE A 80 -6.58 2.79 7.70
CA ILE A 80 -5.27 3.46 7.78
C ILE A 80 -5.35 4.73 8.66
N HIS A 81 -6.56 5.19 8.95
CA HIS A 81 -6.89 6.34 9.77
C HIS A 81 -6.13 7.64 9.46
N PHE A 82 -5.75 7.90 8.20
CA PHE A 82 -5.53 9.26 7.63
C PHE A 82 -5.79 9.25 6.11
N LYS A 83 -6.33 10.37 5.63
CA LYS A 83 -7.02 10.61 4.34
C LYS A 83 -6.24 10.28 3.04
N GLY A 84 -6.63 9.20 2.35
CA GLY A 84 -6.81 9.09 0.89
C GLY A 84 -5.67 9.33 -0.11
N ALA A 85 -6.06 9.37 -1.39
CA ALA A 85 -5.20 9.37 -2.58
C ALA A 85 -4.27 10.58 -2.64
N TRP A 86 -3.06 10.39 -2.09
CA TRP A 86 -1.94 11.32 -1.90
C TRP A 86 -2.25 12.59 -1.10
N TRP A 87 -1.34 12.96 -0.19
CA TRP A 87 -1.38 14.24 0.51
C TRP A 87 -0.86 15.36 -0.42
N TYR A 88 -1.63 15.70 -1.45
CA TYR A 88 -1.27 16.73 -2.43
C TYR A 88 -1.10 18.11 -1.77
N GLY A 89 -0.04 18.82 -2.14
CA GLY A 89 0.22 20.22 -1.79
C GLY A 89 0.07 21.10 -3.03
N GLY A 90 1.19 21.59 -3.57
CA GLY A 90 1.26 22.16 -4.94
C GLY A 90 1.49 21.07 -5.98
N CYS A 91 0.47 20.25 -6.26
CA CYS A 91 0.59 18.97 -6.98
C CYS A 91 1.34 17.93 -6.13
N HIS A 92 2.50 17.39 -6.55
CA HIS A 92 3.17 16.33 -5.80
C HIS A 92 4.64 16.10 -6.19
N ASP A 93 5.44 15.65 -5.23
CA ASP A 93 6.79 15.10 -5.45
C ASP A 93 6.81 13.55 -5.51
N SER A 94 5.65 12.93 -5.30
CA SER A 94 5.46 11.49 -5.23
C SER A 94 4.01 11.16 -5.60
N ASN A 95 3.79 10.12 -6.39
CA ASN A 95 2.44 9.78 -6.85
C ASN A 95 2.28 8.27 -7.04
N LEU A 96 2.46 7.49 -5.98
CA LEU A 96 2.51 6.01 -6.07
C LEU A 96 1.14 5.36 -6.37
N ASN A 97 0.06 6.15 -6.29
CA ASN A 97 -1.30 5.71 -6.60
C ASN A 97 -1.75 6.09 -8.03
N ALA A 98 -0.91 6.78 -8.81
CA ALA A 98 -1.25 7.21 -10.16
C ALA A 98 -1.23 6.07 -11.20
N GLN A 99 -1.35 6.45 -12.47
CA GLN A 99 -1.51 5.52 -13.58
C GLN A 99 -0.29 4.61 -13.74
N TYR A 100 -0.55 3.37 -14.13
CA TYR A 100 0.50 2.40 -14.40
C TYR A 100 1.03 2.55 -15.83
N LEU A 101 2.00 3.46 -16.03
CA LEU A 101 2.54 3.80 -17.36
C LEU A 101 3.76 2.96 -17.78
N ARG A 102 4.08 1.91 -17.01
CA ARG A 102 5.06 0.85 -17.37
C ARG A 102 6.43 1.38 -17.80
N GLY A 103 7.08 2.16 -16.94
CA GLY A 103 8.42 2.67 -17.18
C GLY A 103 8.41 4.08 -17.78
N LYS A 104 9.27 4.34 -18.76
CA LYS A 104 9.45 5.68 -19.32
C LYS A 104 8.22 6.09 -20.14
N HIS A 105 7.68 7.28 -19.89
CA HIS A 105 6.54 7.84 -20.61
C HIS A 105 6.80 9.32 -20.98
N THR A 106 5.98 9.88 -21.88
CA THR A 106 6.13 11.24 -22.41
C THR A 106 5.27 12.27 -21.68
N SER A 107 4.21 11.83 -21.03
CA SER A 107 3.31 12.65 -20.22
C SER A 107 3.99 13.10 -18.91
N TYR A 108 3.61 14.28 -18.41
CA TYR A 108 4.25 14.87 -17.23
C TYR A 108 3.58 14.40 -15.95
N ALA A 109 4.34 13.70 -15.09
CA ALA A 109 4.01 13.46 -13.69
C ALA A 109 2.69 12.71 -13.42
N ASP A 110 2.17 11.96 -14.38
CA ASP A 110 0.88 11.26 -14.30
C ASP A 110 1.02 9.73 -14.08
N GLY A 111 2.25 9.23 -14.03
CA GLY A 111 2.57 7.84 -13.71
C GLY A 111 2.87 7.59 -12.24
N MET A 112 3.01 6.32 -11.85
CA MET A 112 3.45 5.94 -10.49
C MET A 112 4.90 6.40 -10.25
N MET A 113 5.09 7.59 -9.70
CA MET A 113 6.39 8.28 -9.71
C MET A 113 6.90 8.64 -8.31
N TRP A 114 8.23 8.81 -8.20
CA TRP A 114 8.92 9.39 -7.06
C TRP A 114 10.05 10.30 -7.55
N LEU A 115 9.95 11.61 -7.30
CA LEU A 115 10.78 12.63 -7.95
C LEU A 115 12.27 12.42 -7.66
N ALA A 116 12.61 12.26 -6.37
CA ALA A 116 13.98 12.06 -5.92
C ALA A 116 14.61 10.74 -6.39
N GLY A 117 13.82 9.84 -6.99
CA GLY A 117 14.28 8.55 -7.50
C GLY A 117 14.50 8.57 -9.01
N LYS A 118 13.42 8.49 -9.77
CA LYS A 118 13.46 8.37 -11.25
C LYS A 118 12.83 9.56 -12.00
N GLY A 119 12.44 10.61 -11.29
CA GLY A 119 11.85 11.82 -11.86
C GLY A 119 10.39 11.68 -12.31
N TYR A 120 9.88 12.71 -12.99
CA TYR A 120 8.46 12.84 -13.37
C TYR A 120 8.01 12.01 -14.59
N TYR A 121 8.93 11.45 -15.36
CA TYR A 121 8.66 10.77 -16.64
C TYR A 121 8.90 9.26 -16.57
N TYR A 122 8.88 8.70 -15.37
CA TYR A 122 9.09 7.29 -15.14
C TYR A 122 8.06 6.75 -14.15
N SER A 123 7.24 5.81 -14.62
CA SER A 123 6.35 5.03 -13.79
C SER A 123 7.05 3.77 -13.29
N TYR A 124 7.18 3.63 -11.97
CA TYR A 124 7.68 2.41 -11.34
C TYR A 124 6.87 1.19 -11.76
N LYS A 125 7.50 0.02 -11.81
CA LYS A 125 6.84 -1.25 -12.13
C LYS A 125 6.08 -1.80 -10.92
N THR A 126 6.66 -1.62 -9.74
CA THR A 126 6.12 -2.13 -8.47
C THR A 126 6.24 -1.05 -7.41
N THR A 127 5.22 -0.91 -6.57
CA THR A 127 5.27 -0.06 -5.37
C THR A 127 4.59 -0.79 -4.21
N GLU A 128 5.21 -0.71 -3.04
CA GLU A 128 4.61 -1.19 -1.80
C GLU A 128 4.81 -0.13 -0.73
N MET A 129 3.73 0.28 -0.07
CA MET A 129 3.79 1.15 1.11
C MET A 129 3.42 0.33 2.34
N LYS A 130 4.28 0.37 3.35
CA LYS A 130 4.19 -0.47 4.54
C LYS A 130 4.64 0.30 5.79
N PHE A 131 4.08 -0.05 6.94
CA PHE A 131 4.44 0.54 8.23
C PHE A 131 4.68 -0.54 9.29
N ARG A 132 5.54 -0.25 10.27
CA ARG A 132 5.88 -1.11 11.39
C ARG A 132 6.08 -0.24 12.64
N PRO A 133 5.56 -0.65 13.82
CA PRO A 133 5.86 0.01 15.10
C PRO A 133 7.33 -0.05 15.51
#